data_AF-B9TFY0-F1
#
_entry.id   AF-B9TFY0-F1
#
_cell.length_a   1.000
_cell.length_b   1.000
_cell.length_c   1.000
_cell.angle_alpha   90.00
_cell.angle_beta   90.00
_cell.angle_gamma   90.00
#
_symmetry.space_group_name_H-M   'P 1'
#
loop_
_entity.id
_entity.type
_entity.pdbx_description
1 polymer ?
#
loop_
_entity_poly.entity_id
_entity_poly.type
_entity_poly.pdbx_seq_one_letter_code
_entity_poly.pdbx_strand_id
1 'polypeptide(L)'
;MFRHISKGSWTFSDKDHGWQVSDCTAESLKCCLLISMMPSKIVGEKMEAEKLYDAVNIILSLQSKNGGLTPWEPASSKLWLQWLNPVELFEDIVIEHEYVECTSSAIQSLSLFNKLYPEYKKIEIERFIENGVRFLEDMQNPDGSWYGKWGICFTYGTWFGLGGLAAAGKTYENCLAIRRGVDFLLKSQGDDGGWGESYLSCPKRVYVPLEGNRSNL
;
A
#
# COMPACT_ATOMS: atom_id res chain seq x y z
N MET A 1 28.18 -2.16 -0.45
CA MET A 1 27.04 -2.06 0.49
C MET A 1 25.79 -2.28 -0.33
N PHE A 2 24.95 -3.27 0.03
CA PHE A 2 23.79 -3.69 -0.79
C PHE A 2 22.48 -2.99 -0.40
N ARG A 3 22.54 -2.04 0.53
CA ARG A 3 21.37 -1.34 1.06
C ARG A 3 20.85 -0.31 0.06
N HIS A 4 19.54 -0.26 -0.10
CA HIS A 4 18.88 0.87 -0.74
C HIS A 4 19.05 2.16 0.09
N ILE A 5 18.83 3.31 -0.57
CA ILE A 5 18.85 4.62 0.10
C ILE A 5 17.80 4.68 1.22
N SER A 6 18.10 5.37 2.32
CA SER A 6 17.22 5.43 3.50
C SER A 6 17.06 6.83 4.11
N LYS A 7 17.73 7.85 3.58
CA LYS A 7 17.60 9.22 4.06
C LYS A 7 16.15 9.70 3.87
N GLY A 8 15.50 10.12 4.96
CA GLY A 8 14.10 10.57 4.94
C GLY A 8 13.07 9.44 5.03
N SER A 9 13.50 8.20 5.21
CA SER A 9 12.59 7.06 5.40
C SER A 9 12.17 6.88 6.86
N TRP A 10 11.09 6.12 7.03
CA TRP A 10 10.69 5.52 8.30
C TRP A 10 10.86 4.01 8.24
N THR A 11 11.21 3.44 9.38
CA THR A 11 11.26 2.00 9.59
C THR A 11 9.92 1.51 10.13
N PHE A 12 9.73 0.19 10.15
CA PHE A 12 8.53 -0.40 10.77
C PHE A 12 8.53 -0.28 12.30
N SER A 13 9.70 -0.36 12.93
CA SER A 13 9.84 -0.42 14.39
C SER A 13 10.28 0.90 14.99
N ASP A 14 11.58 1.17 14.96
CA ASP A 14 12.24 2.30 15.59
C ASP A 14 13.39 2.81 14.72
N LYS A 15 13.91 3.98 15.08
CA LYS A 15 14.94 4.66 14.31
C LYS A 15 16.26 3.88 14.22
N ASP A 16 16.65 3.19 15.29
CA ASP A 16 17.95 2.52 15.39
C ASP A 16 17.99 1.23 14.57
N HIS A 17 16.83 0.60 14.33
CA HIS A 17 16.71 -0.51 13.38
C HIS A 17 17.18 -0.12 11.97
N GLY A 18 16.93 1.12 11.54
CA GLY A 18 17.49 1.70 10.31
C GLY A 18 17.10 1.02 8.99
N TRP A 19 16.18 0.04 8.98
CA TRP A 19 15.64 -0.58 7.77
C TRP A 19 14.41 0.17 7.27
N GLN A 20 14.61 0.93 6.19
CA GLN A 20 13.57 1.71 5.53
C GLN A 20 12.46 0.79 5.00
N VAL A 21 11.20 1.21 5.11
CA VAL A 21 10.08 0.50 4.49
C VAL A 21 9.18 1.51 3.76
N SER A 22 8.77 1.16 2.55
CA SER A 22 8.07 2.06 1.63
C SER A 22 6.70 2.49 2.15
N ASP A 23 5.90 1.56 2.65
CA ASP A 23 4.59 1.83 3.23
C ASP A 23 4.69 2.58 4.56
N CYS A 24 5.65 2.25 5.41
CA CYS A 24 5.89 2.94 6.68
C CYS A 24 6.30 4.39 6.42
N THR A 25 7.15 4.62 5.41
CA THR A 25 7.54 5.96 4.96
C THR A 25 6.34 6.72 4.39
N ALA A 26 5.51 6.08 3.57
CA ALA A 26 4.32 6.69 2.99
C ALA A 26 3.27 7.05 4.05
N GLU A 27 2.95 6.13 4.96
CA GLU A 27 1.99 6.35 6.04
C GLU A 27 2.48 7.42 7.03
N SER A 28 3.78 7.42 7.37
CA SER A 28 4.38 8.45 8.21
C SER A 28 4.37 9.82 7.53
N LEU A 29 4.71 9.89 6.24
CA LEU A 29 4.60 11.10 5.44
C LEU A 29 3.15 11.62 5.42
N LYS A 30 2.18 10.75 5.14
CA LYS A 30 0.74 11.09 5.15
C LYS A 30 0.31 11.63 6.52
N CYS A 31 0.75 11.00 7.60
CA CYS A 31 0.49 11.46 8.97
C CYS A 31 1.07 12.86 9.22
N CYS A 32 2.34 13.10 8.90
CA CYS A 32 2.98 14.41 9.02
C CYS A 32 2.23 15.49 8.22
N LEU A 33 1.80 15.18 6.99
CA LEU A 33 1.04 16.10 6.15
C LEU A 33 -0.32 16.44 6.77
N LEU A 34 -1.08 15.45 7.25
CA LEU A 34 -2.37 15.66 7.91
C LEU A 34 -2.22 16.49 9.19
N ILE A 35 -1.23 16.18 10.03
CA ILE A 35 -0.92 16.95 11.24
C ILE A 35 -0.55 18.40 10.86
N SER A 36 0.19 18.61 9.77
CA SER A 36 0.54 19.96 9.31
C SER A 36 -0.66 20.83 8.89
N MET A 37 -1.82 20.21 8.63
CA MET A 37 -3.08 20.90 8.33
C MET A 37 -3.87 21.27 9.60
N MET A 38 -3.47 20.76 10.77
CA MET A 38 -4.08 21.10 12.06
C MET A 38 -3.53 22.42 12.63
N PRO A 39 -4.26 23.08 13.56
CA PRO A 39 -3.77 24.28 14.22
C PRO A 39 -2.46 24.03 15.00
N SER A 40 -1.43 24.85 14.76
CA SER A 40 -0.10 24.73 15.40
C SER A 40 -0.14 24.78 16.93
N LYS A 41 -1.14 25.44 17.52
CA LYS A 41 -1.36 25.44 18.97
C LYS A 41 -1.63 24.04 19.57
N ILE A 42 -2.08 23.08 18.74
CA ILE A 42 -2.38 21.70 19.15
C ILE A 42 -1.18 20.79 18.89
N VAL A 43 -0.56 20.94 17.72
CA VAL A 43 0.41 19.96 17.18
C VAL A 43 1.86 20.46 17.14
N GLY A 44 2.10 21.71 17.51
CA GLY A 44 3.41 22.34 17.47
C GLY A 44 3.81 22.85 16.07
N GLU A 45 5.12 22.98 15.87
CA GLU A 45 5.70 23.41 14.61
C GLU A 45 5.67 22.31 13.55
N LYS A 46 5.48 22.71 12.30
CA LYS A 46 5.46 21.79 11.16
C LYS A 46 6.87 21.26 10.90
N MET A 47 6.95 20.05 10.37
CA MET A 47 8.19 19.51 9.84
C MET A 47 8.69 20.38 8.67
N GLU A 48 10.00 20.60 8.60
CA GLU A 48 10.66 21.25 7.47
C GLU A 48 10.34 20.53 6.15
N ALA A 49 10.05 21.28 5.10
CA ALA A 49 9.62 20.74 3.81
C ALA A 49 10.69 19.82 3.20
N GLU A 50 11.97 20.15 3.38
CA GLU A 50 13.11 19.40 2.90
C GLU A 50 13.14 17.96 3.44
N LYS A 51 12.68 17.75 4.68
CA LYS A 51 12.59 16.40 5.26
C LYS A 51 11.45 15.59 4.64
N LEU A 52 10.34 16.24 4.27
CA LEU A 52 9.25 15.62 3.52
C LEU A 52 9.70 15.28 2.10
N TYR A 53 10.52 16.14 1.49
CA TYR A 53 11.09 15.91 0.16
C TYR A 53 12.00 14.68 0.13
N ASP A 54 12.84 14.49 1.15
CA ASP A 54 13.65 13.28 1.29
C ASP A 54 12.76 12.02 1.33
N ALA A 55 11.65 12.05 2.07
CA ALA A 55 10.69 10.94 2.14
C ALA A 55 10.06 10.63 0.76
N VAL A 56 9.63 11.67 0.04
CA VAL A 56 9.10 11.55 -1.33
C VAL A 56 10.13 10.91 -2.26
N ASN A 57 11.40 11.30 -2.18
CA ASN A 57 12.46 10.72 -3.02
C ASN A 57 12.65 9.21 -2.77
N ILE A 58 12.56 8.76 -1.51
CA ILE A 58 12.61 7.33 -1.18
C ILE A 58 11.43 6.60 -1.83
N ILE A 59 10.19 7.08 -1.62
CA ILE A 59 8.98 6.45 -2.16
C ILE A 59 9.06 6.35 -3.70
N LEU A 60 9.43 7.44 -4.37
CA LEU A 60 9.58 7.47 -5.83
C LEU A 60 10.64 6.48 -6.33
N SER A 61 11.71 6.25 -5.56
CA SER A 61 12.82 5.38 -5.96
C SER A 61 12.50 3.88 -5.93
N LEU A 62 11.39 3.49 -5.27
CA LEU A 62 10.99 2.09 -5.07
C LEU A 62 9.93 1.60 -6.07
N GLN A 63 9.49 2.45 -7.01
CA GLN A 63 8.53 2.03 -8.03
C GLN A 63 9.17 1.15 -9.10
N SER A 64 8.61 -0.04 -9.24
CA SER A 64 8.94 -0.97 -10.30
C SER A 64 8.29 -0.56 -11.62
N LYS A 65 8.76 -1.17 -12.72
CA LYS A 65 8.29 -0.88 -14.08
C LYS A 65 6.81 -1.19 -14.31
N ASN A 66 6.24 -2.13 -13.54
CA ASN A 66 4.81 -2.46 -13.56
C ASN A 66 3.96 -1.43 -12.79
N GLY A 67 4.57 -0.43 -12.15
CA GLY A 67 3.88 0.60 -11.36
C GLY A 67 3.70 0.25 -9.88
N GLY A 68 3.95 -0.99 -9.50
CA GLY A 68 3.86 -1.44 -8.12
C GLY A 68 5.06 -0.98 -7.28
N LEU A 69 4.86 -1.00 -5.96
CA LEU A 69 5.86 -0.66 -4.96
C LEU A 69 6.27 -1.88 -4.14
N THR A 70 7.56 -2.01 -3.93
CA THR A 70 8.15 -2.99 -3.04
C THR A 70 8.28 -2.46 -1.61
N PRO A 71 8.30 -3.33 -0.58
CA PRO A 71 8.50 -2.92 0.80
C PRO A 71 9.88 -2.29 1.08
N TRP A 72 10.98 -2.99 0.79
CA TRP A 72 12.31 -2.63 1.29
C TRP A 72 13.30 -2.23 0.20
N GLU A 73 13.30 -2.89 -0.95
CA GLU A 73 14.32 -2.67 -1.99
C GLU A 73 13.74 -2.76 -3.39
N PRO A 74 14.34 -2.17 -4.43
CA PRO A 74 13.82 -2.34 -5.79
C PRO A 74 13.83 -3.80 -6.24
N ALA A 75 12.71 -4.30 -6.78
CA ALA A 75 12.57 -5.67 -7.31
C ALA A 75 13.33 -5.84 -8.64
N SER A 76 14.66 -5.96 -8.55
CA SER A 76 15.55 -6.11 -9.71
C SER A 76 15.74 -7.57 -10.15
N SER A 77 15.37 -8.51 -9.28
CA SER A 77 15.56 -9.95 -9.42
C SER A 77 14.57 -10.59 -10.40
N LYS A 78 14.93 -11.79 -10.89
CA LYS A 78 14.08 -12.55 -11.82
C LYS A 78 13.19 -13.53 -11.07
N LEU A 79 11.92 -13.63 -11.48
CA LEU A 79 10.93 -14.50 -10.85
C LEU A 79 11.36 -15.97 -10.76
N TRP A 80 12.15 -16.48 -11.71
CA TRP A 80 12.63 -17.86 -11.66
C TRP A 80 13.51 -18.16 -10.44
N LEU A 81 14.11 -17.15 -9.79
CA LEU A 81 14.87 -17.35 -8.56
C LEU A 81 14.00 -17.89 -7.41
N GLN A 82 12.68 -17.68 -7.45
CA GLN A 82 11.75 -18.31 -6.50
C GLN A 82 11.78 -19.84 -6.54
N TRP A 83 12.22 -20.43 -7.64
CA TRP A 83 12.37 -21.89 -7.76
C TRP A 83 13.51 -22.43 -6.90
N LEU A 84 14.40 -21.54 -6.44
CA LEU A 84 15.49 -21.85 -5.54
C LEU A 84 15.10 -21.70 -4.07
N ASN A 85 13.83 -21.40 -3.76
CA ASN A 85 13.35 -21.29 -2.39
C ASN A 85 13.58 -22.62 -1.65
N PRO A 86 14.50 -22.67 -0.68
CA PRO A 86 14.79 -23.91 0.05
C PRO A 86 13.85 -24.11 1.23
N VAL A 87 12.94 -23.16 1.52
CA VAL A 87 12.06 -23.19 2.68
C VAL A 87 10.70 -23.73 2.28
N GLU A 88 10.29 -24.85 2.87
CA GLU A 88 9.05 -25.54 2.50
C GLU A 88 7.78 -24.89 3.06
N LEU A 89 7.92 -24.03 4.08
CA LEU A 89 6.80 -23.45 4.83
C LEU A 89 6.38 -22.05 4.35
N PHE A 90 7.22 -21.34 3.60
CA PHE A 90 6.98 -19.97 3.18
C PHE A 90 7.10 -19.82 1.66
N GLU A 91 6.15 -19.09 1.07
CA GLU A 91 6.17 -18.69 -0.33
C GLU A 91 6.68 -17.25 -0.47
N ASP A 92 7.19 -16.89 -1.66
CA ASP A 92 7.56 -15.51 -2.04
C ASP A 92 8.58 -14.83 -1.11
N ILE A 93 9.66 -15.55 -0.74
CA ILE A 93 10.69 -15.06 0.19
C ILE A 93 12.09 -14.83 -0.42
N VAL A 94 12.36 -15.32 -1.64
CA VAL A 94 13.72 -15.25 -2.23
C VAL A 94 13.98 -13.90 -2.89
N ILE A 95 12.93 -13.27 -3.41
CA ILE A 95 13.02 -12.00 -4.12
C ILE A 95 12.00 -11.02 -3.57
N GLU A 96 12.28 -9.74 -3.78
CA GLU A 96 11.31 -8.70 -3.51
C GLU A 96 10.18 -8.71 -4.53
N HIS A 97 8.95 -8.45 -4.07
CA HIS A 97 7.76 -8.32 -4.90
C HIS A 97 7.06 -6.99 -4.65
N GLU A 98 6.32 -6.53 -5.65
CA GLU A 98 5.44 -5.38 -5.48
C GLU A 98 4.10 -5.78 -4.86
N TYR A 99 3.56 -4.95 -3.97
CA TYR A 99 2.33 -5.23 -3.25
C TYR A 99 1.28 -4.12 -3.38
N VAL A 100 0.01 -4.52 -3.29
CA VAL A 100 -1.17 -3.63 -3.35
C VAL A 100 -1.11 -2.61 -2.22
N GLU A 101 -0.74 -3.06 -1.03
CA GLU A 101 -0.68 -2.26 0.19
C GLU A 101 0.37 -1.15 0.08
N CYS A 102 1.61 -1.51 -0.26
CA CYS A 102 2.71 -0.55 -0.39
C CYS A 102 2.42 0.48 -1.49
N THR A 103 1.89 0.02 -2.62
CA THR A 103 1.51 0.90 -3.74
C THR A 103 0.39 1.85 -3.35
N SER A 104 -0.64 1.36 -2.67
CA SER A 104 -1.78 2.18 -2.22
C SER A 104 -1.36 3.23 -1.19
N SER A 105 -0.59 2.87 -0.17
CA SER A 105 -0.08 3.81 0.84
C SER A 105 0.71 4.93 0.19
N ALA A 106 1.58 4.60 -0.77
CA ALA A 106 2.34 5.58 -1.52
C ALA A 106 1.46 6.52 -2.36
N ILE A 107 0.48 5.99 -3.10
CA ILE A 107 -0.49 6.81 -3.85
C ILE A 107 -1.20 7.79 -2.91
N GLN A 108 -1.69 7.31 -1.76
CA GLN A 108 -2.40 8.15 -0.80
C GLN A 108 -1.52 9.30 -0.28
N SER A 109 -0.30 8.96 0.16
CA SER A 109 0.65 9.95 0.69
C SER A 109 1.08 10.98 -0.37
N LEU A 110 1.43 10.53 -1.57
CA LEU A 110 1.88 11.39 -2.66
C LEU A 110 0.74 12.23 -3.23
N SER A 111 -0.49 11.73 -3.28
CA SER A 111 -1.66 12.50 -3.70
C SER A 111 -1.94 13.66 -2.75
N LEU A 112 -1.79 13.45 -1.43
CA LEU A 112 -1.89 14.54 -0.44
C LEU A 112 -0.69 15.48 -0.53
N PHE A 113 0.52 14.95 -0.65
CA PHE A 113 1.74 15.74 -0.78
C PHE A 113 1.67 16.68 -1.99
N ASN A 114 1.28 16.18 -3.17
CA ASN A 114 1.20 16.96 -4.41
C ASN A 114 0.18 18.11 -4.32
N LYS A 115 -0.86 17.97 -3.49
CA LYS A 115 -1.81 19.06 -3.21
C LYS A 115 -1.21 20.16 -2.33
N LEU A 116 -0.35 19.80 -1.38
CA LEU A 116 0.24 20.73 -0.41
C LEU A 116 1.56 21.35 -0.91
N TYR A 117 2.30 20.64 -1.76
CA TYR A 117 3.62 21.02 -2.29
C TYR A 117 3.68 20.83 -3.82
N PRO A 118 2.83 21.55 -4.60
CA PRO A 118 2.65 21.30 -6.03
C PRO A 118 3.88 21.61 -6.90
N GLU A 119 4.88 22.31 -6.37
CA GLU A 119 6.09 22.67 -7.13
C GLU A 119 7.18 21.58 -7.06
N TYR A 120 7.09 20.65 -6.10
CA TYR A 120 8.14 19.65 -5.89
C TYR A 120 7.84 18.36 -6.68
N LYS A 121 8.61 18.11 -7.76
CA LYS A 121 8.56 16.86 -8.56
C LYS A 121 7.16 16.47 -9.05
N LYS A 122 6.31 17.47 -9.33
CA LYS A 122 4.91 17.28 -9.72
C LYS A 122 4.73 16.24 -10.82
N ILE A 123 5.48 16.37 -11.91
CA ILE A 123 5.36 15.50 -13.08
C ILE A 123 5.74 14.06 -12.73
N GLU A 124 6.81 13.86 -11.97
CA GLU A 124 7.21 12.53 -11.53
C GLU A 124 6.18 11.89 -10.60
N ILE A 125 5.59 12.68 -9.70
CA ILE A 125 4.54 12.22 -8.76
C ILE A 125 3.25 11.86 -9.50
N GLU A 126 2.80 12.70 -10.43
CA GLU A 126 1.60 12.43 -11.24
C GLU A 126 1.77 11.13 -12.05
N ARG A 127 2.92 10.96 -12.70
CA ARG A 127 3.25 9.73 -13.43
C ARG A 127 3.34 8.51 -12.50
N PHE A 128 3.91 8.67 -11.30
CA PHE A 128 3.97 7.61 -10.30
C PHE A 128 2.55 7.15 -9.93
N ILE A 129 1.65 8.09 -9.65
CA ILE A 129 0.27 7.79 -9.26
C ILE A 129 -0.47 7.08 -10.40
N GLU A 130 -0.34 7.55 -11.64
CA GLU A 130 -0.95 6.90 -12.81
C GLU A 130 -0.48 5.45 -12.99
N ASN A 131 0.81 5.19 -12.80
CA ASN A 131 1.37 3.84 -12.88
C ASN A 131 0.91 2.96 -11.72
N GLY A 132 0.87 3.50 -10.51
CA GLY A 132 0.37 2.79 -9.34
C GLY A 132 -1.11 2.44 -9.47
N VAL A 133 -1.94 3.33 -10.00
CA VAL A 133 -3.35 3.05 -10.30
C VAL A 133 -3.48 1.88 -11.28
N ARG A 134 -2.71 1.87 -12.36
CA ARG A 134 -2.69 0.74 -13.31
C ARG A 134 -2.32 -0.57 -12.62
N PHE A 135 -1.27 -0.56 -11.80
CA PHE A 135 -0.89 -1.73 -11.01
C PHE A 135 -2.02 -2.21 -10.10
N LEU A 136 -2.70 -1.31 -9.38
CA LEU A 136 -3.83 -1.68 -8.53
C LEU A 136 -4.98 -2.29 -9.36
N GLU A 137 -5.31 -1.72 -10.51
CA GLU A 137 -6.35 -2.26 -11.40
C GLU A 137 -5.96 -3.65 -11.95
N ASP A 138 -4.69 -3.86 -12.31
CA ASP A 138 -4.16 -5.13 -12.85
C ASP A 138 -4.08 -6.24 -11.78
N MET A 139 -3.85 -5.88 -10.52
CA MET A 139 -3.79 -6.82 -9.39
C MET A 139 -5.17 -7.21 -8.83
N GLN A 140 -6.26 -6.64 -9.34
CA GLN A 140 -7.61 -6.96 -8.86
C GLN A 140 -8.03 -8.36 -9.33
N ASN A 141 -8.54 -9.18 -8.41
CA ASN A 141 -9.05 -10.51 -8.71
C ASN A 141 -10.33 -10.47 -9.56
N PRO A 142 -10.69 -11.59 -10.23
CA PRO A 142 -11.95 -11.72 -10.97
C PRO A 142 -13.21 -11.46 -10.14
N ASP A 143 -13.21 -11.77 -8.84
CA ASP A 143 -14.33 -11.51 -7.93
C ASP A 143 -14.41 -10.05 -7.44
N GLY A 144 -13.43 -9.21 -7.78
CA GLY A 144 -13.35 -7.81 -7.38
C GLY A 144 -12.48 -7.54 -6.16
N SER A 145 -12.04 -8.58 -5.44
CA SER A 145 -11.16 -8.44 -4.29
C SER A 145 -9.71 -8.14 -4.68
N TRP A 146 -8.90 -7.75 -3.70
CA TRP A 146 -7.44 -7.78 -3.77
C TRP A 146 -6.89 -8.70 -2.70
N TYR A 147 -5.86 -9.48 -3.04
CA TYR A 147 -5.16 -10.33 -2.08
C TYR A 147 -4.24 -9.48 -1.18
N GLY A 148 -4.42 -9.58 0.14
CA GLY A 148 -3.53 -8.97 1.13
C GLY A 148 -2.37 -9.90 1.47
N LYS A 149 -1.13 -9.40 1.39
CA LYS A 149 0.08 -10.15 1.76
C LYS A 149 0.47 -9.92 3.22
N TRP A 150 0.21 -8.71 3.75
CA TRP A 150 0.66 -8.29 5.08
C TRP A 150 -0.45 -8.27 6.14
N GLY A 151 -1.67 -8.63 5.76
CA GLY A 151 -2.84 -8.77 6.63
C GLY A 151 -3.78 -9.86 6.12
N ILE A 152 -4.70 -10.33 6.96
CA ILE A 152 -5.66 -11.38 6.61
C ILE A 152 -6.93 -10.74 6.06
N CYS A 153 -7.34 -10.99 4.82
CA CYS A 153 -6.54 -11.22 3.61
C CYS A 153 -7.19 -10.39 2.50
N PHE A 154 -8.38 -10.77 2.05
CA PHE A 154 -9.09 -10.08 0.98
C PHE A 154 -9.79 -8.82 1.46
N THR A 155 -10.31 -8.79 2.70
CA THR A 155 -10.86 -7.56 3.28
C THR A 155 -9.78 -6.49 3.43
N TYR A 156 -8.62 -6.89 3.96
CA TYR A 156 -7.43 -6.06 4.11
C TYR A 156 -6.90 -5.55 2.75
N GLY A 157 -6.64 -6.46 1.80
CA GLY A 157 -6.16 -6.08 0.47
C GLY A 157 -7.15 -5.17 -0.27
N THR A 158 -8.45 -5.46 -0.19
CA THR A 158 -9.50 -4.65 -0.84
C THR A 158 -9.62 -3.26 -0.23
N TRP A 159 -9.46 -3.12 1.09
CA TRP A 159 -9.37 -1.81 1.74
C TRP A 159 -8.24 -0.96 1.14
N PHE A 160 -7.03 -1.53 0.99
CA PHE A 160 -5.91 -0.83 0.35
C PHE A 160 -6.18 -0.53 -1.12
N GLY A 161 -6.65 -1.51 -1.90
CA GLY A 161 -6.97 -1.32 -3.32
C GLY A 161 -7.95 -0.16 -3.53
N LEU A 162 -9.06 -0.16 -2.79
CA LEU A 162 -10.06 0.92 -2.84
C LEU A 162 -9.49 2.26 -2.35
N GLY A 163 -8.76 2.28 -1.25
CA GLY A 163 -8.18 3.50 -0.67
C GLY A 163 -7.17 4.19 -1.61
N GLY A 164 -6.33 3.40 -2.28
CA GLY A 164 -5.36 3.91 -3.25
C GLY A 164 -6.03 4.50 -4.49
N LEU A 165 -7.00 3.77 -5.06
CA LEU A 165 -7.79 4.25 -6.19
C LEU A 165 -8.56 5.53 -5.85
N ALA A 166 -9.22 5.56 -4.67
CA ALA A 166 -9.96 6.73 -4.21
C ALA A 166 -9.06 7.96 -4.04
N ALA A 167 -7.86 7.80 -3.46
CA ALA A 167 -6.92 8.89 -3.29
C ALA A 167 -6.42 9.47 -4.63
N ALA A 168 -6.34 8.63 -5.67
CA ALA A 168 -6.05 9.04 -7.05
C ALA A 168 -7.26 9.65 -7.79
N GLY A 169 -8.39 9.88 -7.11
CA GLY A 169 -9.59 10.51 -7.69
C GLY A 169 -10.50 9.55 -8.46
N LYS A 170 -10.30 8.24 -8.32
CA LYS A 170 -11.27 7.25 -8.82
C LYS A 170 -12.50 7.22 -7.92
N THR A 171 -13.67 7.06 -8.52
CA THR A 171 -14.96 7.02 -7.83
C THR A 171 -15.81 5.84 -8.32
N TYR A 172 -16.95 5.61 -7.67
CA TYR A 172 -17.89 4.58 -8.07
C TYR A 172 -18.42 4.79 -9.49
N GLU A 173 -18.52 6.04 -9.95
CA GLU A 173 -19.05 6.41 -11.26
C GLU A 173 -18.01 6.20 -12.37
N ASN A 174 -16.74 6.50 -12.10
CA ASN A 174 -15.69 6.56 -13.13
C ASN A 174 -14.75 5.34 -13.17
N CYS A 175 -14.81 4.42 -12.21
CA CYS A 175 -13.87 3.31 -12.10
C CYS A 175 -14.57 1.96 -11.89
N LEU A 176 -14.38 1.03 -12.83
CA LEU A 176 -14.92 -0.32 -12.72
C LEU A 176 -14.30 -1.11 -11.57
N ALA A 177 -13.00 -0.93 -11.32
CA ALA A 177 -12.31 -1.62 -10.23
C ALA A 177 -12.90 -1.25 -8.86
N ILE A 178 -13.22 0.03 -8.64
CA ILE A 178 -13.93 0.47 -7.42
C ILE A 178 -15.28 -0.24 -7.28
N ARG A 179 -16.09 -0.26 -8.35
CA ARG A 179 -17.41 -0.91 -8.30
C ARG A 179 -17.31 -2.39 -7.92
N ARG A 180 -16.36 -3.11 -8.50
CA ARG A 180 -16.14 -4.54 -8.22
C ARG A 180 -15.63 -4.77 -6.80
N GLY A 181 -14.72 -3.93 -6.30
CA GLY A 181 -14.25 -4.02 -4.92
C GLY A 181 -15.34 -3.75 -3.89
N VAL A 182 -16.19 -2.75 -4.15
CA VAL A 182 -17.36 -2.46 -3.31
C VAL A 182 -18.36 -3.61 -3.34
N ASP A 183 -18.66 -4.17 -4.53
CA ASP A 183 -19.55 -5.32 -4.68
C ASP A 183 -19.03 -6.55 -3.93
N PHE A 184 -17.72 -6.82 -3.97
CA PHE A 184 -17.08 -7.88 -3.17
C PHE A 184 -17.30 -7.68 -1.67
N LEU A 185 -17.06 -6.46 -1.15
CA LEU A 185 -17.26 -6.16 0.27
C LEU A 185 -18.74 -6.32 0.68
N LEU A 186 -19.67 -5.82 -0.12
CA LEU A 186 -21.12 -5.95 0.17
C LEU A 186 -21.58 -7.41 0.17
N LYS A 187 -21.06 -8.24 -0.74
CA LYS A 187 -21.37 -9.68 -0.80
C LYS A 187 -20.75 -10.50 0.32
N SER A 188 -19.71 -9.97 0.97
CA SER A 188 -19.01 -10.63 2.08
C SER A 188 -19.43 -10.12 3.46
N GLN A 189 -20.39 -9.19 3.52
CA GLN A 189 -20.95 -8.68 4.78
C GLN A 189 -21.77 -9.77 5.49
N GLY A 190 -21.53 -9.94 6.80
CA GLY A 190 -22.31 -10.83 7.66
C GLY A 190 -23.68 -10.28 8.00
N ASP A 191 -24.56 -11.14 8.53
CA ASP A 191 -25.93 -10.76 8.94
C ASP A 191 -25.95 -9.74 10.09
N ASP A 192 -24.87 -9.67 10.87
CA ASP A 192 -24.64 -8.69 11.94
C ASP A 192 -24.15 -7.32 11.40
N GLY A 193 -23.93 -7.21 10.09
CA GLY A 193 -23.41 -6.02 9.42
C GLY A 193 -21.89 -5.90 9.42
N GLY A 194 -21.16 -6.83 10.04
CA GLY A 194 -19.70 -6.83 10.12
C GLY A 194 -19.02 -7.69 9.04
N TRP A 195 -17.68 -7.80 9.14
CA TRP A 195 -16.85 -8.69 8.32
C TRP A 195 -15.95 -9.54 9.20
N GLY A 196 -15.76 -10.80 8.80
CA GLY A 196 -14.96 -11.77 9.52
C GLY A 196 -14.28 -12.73 8.56
N GLU A 197 -12.95 -12.71 8.56
CA GLU A 197 -12.13 -13.50 7.63
C GLU A 197 -11.19 -14.44 8.39
N SER A 198 -11.19 -15.72 8.01
CA SER A 198 -10.31 -16.73 8.58
C SER A 198 -8.88 -16.58 8.03
N TYR A 199 -7.88 -16.90 8.86
CA TYR A 199 -6.48 -16.99 8.41
C TYR A 199 -6.30 -17.99 7.26
N LEU A 200 -7.21 -18.97 7.11
CA LEU A 200 -7.23 -19.93 6.01
C LEU A 200 -7.42 -19.28 4.64
N SER A 201 -7.87 -18.02 4.59
CA SER A 201 -7.98 -17.26 3.35
C SER A 201 -6.63 -17.02 2.69
N CYS A 202 -5.56 -16.81 3.48
CA CYS A 202 -4.20 -16.60 2.97
C CYS A 202 -3.68 -17.85 2.23
N PRO A 203 -3.53 -19.04 2.87
CA PRO A 203 -2.97 -20.21 2.18
C PRO A 203 -3.89 -20.79 1.10
N LYS A 204 -5.22 -20.61 1.21
CA LYS A 204 -6.16 -21.08 0.17
C LYS A 204 -6.32 -20.09 -0.99
N ARG A 205 -5.86 -18.85 -0.84
CA ARG A 205 -6.00 -17.76 -1.81
C ARG A 205 -7.45 -17.57 -2.29
N VAL A 206 -8.40 -17.76 -1.39
CA VAL A 206 -9.83 -17.49 -1.58
C VAL A 206 -10.43 -16.95 -0.29
N TYR A 207 -11.45 -16.10 -0.35
CA TYR A 207 -12.11 -15.60 0.85
C TYR A 207 -12.75 -16.76 1.63
N VAL A 208 -12.34 -16.94 2.88
CA VAL A 208 -12.93 -17.90 3.81
C VAL A 208 -13.52 -17.14 4.99
N PRO A 209 -14.86 -17.09 5.14
CA PRO A 209 -15.47 -16.44 6.29
C PRO A 209 -15.07 -17.15 7.59
N LEU A 210 -15.14 -16.43 8.72
CA LEU A 210 -14.98 -17.05 10.03
C LEU A 210 -16.06 -18.09 10.31
N GLU A 211 -15.74 -19.06 11.16
CA GLU A 211 -16.67 -20.11 11.56
C GLU A 211 -17.93 -19.50 12.23
N GLY A 212 -19.09 -19.95 11.77
CA GLY A 212 -20.40 -19.42 12.18
C GLY A 212 -20.76 -18.09 11.52
N ASN A 213 -20.04 -17.69 10.46
CA ASN A 213 -20.22 -16.40 9.75
C ASN A 213 -20.16 -15.18 10.69
N ARG A 214 -19.37 -15.29 11.76
CA ARG A 214 -19.19 -14.23 12.74
C ARG A 214 -18.31 -13.13 12.18
N SER A 215 -18.56 -11.88 12.56
CA SER A 215 -17.62 -10.80 12.34
C SER A 215 -16.48 -10.82 13.37
N ASN A 216 -15.46 -9.99 13.16
CA ASN A 216 -14.37 -9.76 14.13
C ASN A 216 -14.80 -8.85 15.31
N LEU A 217 -16.10 -8.55 15.45
CA LEU A 217 -16.69 -7.73 16.52
C LEU A 217 -17.30 -8.60 17.63
#